data_AF-A0A502BLH5-F1
#
_entry.id   AF-A0A502BLH5-F1
#
_cell.length_a   1.000
_cell.length_b   1.000
_cell.length_c   1.000
_cell.angle_alpha   90.00
_cell.angle_beta   90.00
_cell.angle_gamma   90.00
#
_symmetry.space_group_name_H-M   'P 1'
#
loop_
_entity.id
_entity.type
_entity.pdbx_description
1 polymer ?
#
loop_
_entity_poly.entity_id
_entity_poly.type
_entity_poly.pdbx_seq_one_letter_code
_entity_poly.pdbx_strand_id
1 'polypeptide(L)'
;MALGRNRRPQRHIDYWPGFVDALTTLLLAIMFLLTVFVLGQFLLSRDVDSKDTALARLNSQIQELTQLLSLEKSNSQDMQDTIANLQASLSGAESERSRLQALLNEGSGAGAAAEKRAGELSQSLDAEKQVSARALSQVELLNQQISALRRQIAALEDALNASESRDRESNAKIADLGRRLNVALAQRVQELNRYRSDFFGRLRAILSDKENIRIVGDRFVFQSEVLFPTGSADLNPAGQEEMKKLAQAIITLDQEIPDDINWVLRVDGHTDNVPLAGTGRFRDNWELSSARATAVVKDLIANGVPPNRLVAAGFGEYQPLDNTDTPDARARNRRIELKLTER
;
A
#
# COMPACT_ATOMS: atom_id res chain seq x y z
N MET A 1 -71.38 76.77 152.50
CA MET A 1 -71.11 77.45 153.77
C MET A 1 -69.60 77.70 153.85
N ALA A 2 -69.04 78.83 154.32
CA ALA A 2 -69.62 80.13 154.73
C ALA A 2 -68.55 81.28 154.69
N LEU A 3 -68.93 82.48 155.12
CA LEU A 3 -68.23 83.81 155.13
C LEU A 3 -67.04 83.89 156.13
N GLY A 4 -66.17 84.92 156.32
CA GLY A 4 -66.02 86.36 155.92
C GLY A 4 -64.79 87.01 156.68
N ARG A 5 -64.51 88.32 156.87
CA ARG A 5 -64.98 89.66 156.37
C ARG A 5 -64.21 90.88 157.02
N ASN A 6 -63.51 91.75 156.26
CA ASN A 6 -62.98 93.12 156.62
C ASN A 6 -61.79 93.26 157.64
N ARG A 7 -61.09 94.42 157.89
CA ARG A 7 -61.32 95.89 157.69
C ARG A 7 -60.02 96.76 157.55
N ARG A 8 -60.13 98.11 157.46
CA ARG A 8 -59.12 99.20 157.18
C ARG A 8 -58.72 100.05 158.45
N PRO A 9 -57.61 100.86 158.55
CA PRO A 9 -57.35 102.10 157.76
C PRO A 9 -55.86 102.53 157.43
N GLN A 10 -55.28 103.58 158.08
CA GLN A 10 -54.11 104.44 157.66
C GLN A 10 -53.33 105.02 158.90
N ARG A 11 -52.34 105.96 158.92
CA ARG A 11 -51.81 107.05 158.03
C ARG A 11 -50.40 107.58 158.52
N HIS A 12 -49.78 108.52 157.78
CA HIS A 12 -48.64 109.47 158.06
C HIS A 12 -47.23 109.21 157.45
N ILE A 13 -46.35 110.22 157.51
CA ILE A 13 -45.32 110.60 156.50
C ILE A 13 -43.98 111.01 157.17
N ASP A 14 -42.84 110.70 156.55
CA ASP A 14 -41.61 111.55 156.53
C ASP A 14 -40.65 111.16 155.37
N TYR A 15 -39.48 111.80 155.24
CA TYR A 15 -38.76 112.00 153.96
C TYR A 15 -37.35 111.33 153.83
N TRP A 16 -36.90 111.16 152.56
CA TRP A 16 -35.50 110.95 152.09
C TRP A 16 -34.89 109.52 152.25
N PRO A 17 -33.92 109.06 151.41
CA PRO A 17 -33.59 109.42 150.01
C PRO A 17 -33.69 108.22 149.02
N GLY A 18 -33.86 108.48 147.72
CA GLY A 18 -34.16 107.45 146.69
C GLY A 18 -33.06 107.14 145.65
N PHE A 19 -31.78 107.33 145.95
CA PHE A 19 -30.71 107.30 144.92
C PHE A 19 -30.11 105.91 144.59
N VAL A 20 -30.40 104.88 145.39
CA VAL A 20 -29.79 103.54 145.22
C VAL A 20 -30.45 102.73 144.11
N ASP A 21 -31.79 102.83 143.99
CA ASP A 21 -32.61 101.97 143.12
C ASP A 21 -32.37 102.21 141.62
N ALA A 22 -32.09 103.47 141.24
CA ALA A 22 -31.73 103.85 139.87
C ALA A 22 -30.38 103.26 139.42
N LEU A 23 -29.45 102.99 140.35
CA LEU A 23 -28.11 102.51 140.03
C LEU A 23 -28.10 100.98 139.91
N THR A 24 -28.84 100.27 140.77
CA THR A 24 -29.03 98.80 140.68
C THR A 24 -29.86 98.38 139.46
N THR A 25 -30.93 99.11 139.14
CA THR A 25 -31.75 98.82 137.95
C THR A 25 -30.99 99.07 136.64
N LEU A 26 -30.16 100.11 136.56
CA LEU A 26 -29.27 100.34 135.41
C LEU A 26 -28.25 99.19 135.24
N LEU A 27 -27.64 98.73 136.34
CA LEU A 27 -26.65 97.65 136.30
C LEU A 27 -27.28 96.31 135.87
N LEU A 28 -28.49 96.00 136.35
CA LEU A 28 -29.28 94.86 135.89
C LEU A 28 -29.66 94.96 134.40
N ALA A 29 -30.08 96.14 133.94
CA ALA A 29 -30.40 96.36 132.52
C ALA A 29 -29.17 96.20 131.61
N ILE A 30 -28.00 96.72 132.02
CA ILE A 30 -26.74 96.57 131.30
C ILE A 30 -26.27 95.12 131.30
N MET A 31 -26.35 94.41 132.42
CA MET A 31 -26.07 92.97 132.51
C MET A 31 -26.98 92.15 131.59
N PHE A 32 -28.29 92.45 131.57
CA PHE A 32 -29.26 91.78 130.70
C PHE A 32 -28.98 92.04 129.21
N LEU A 33 -28.67 93.28 128.84
CA LEU A 33 -28.34 93.64 127.45
C LEU A 33 -27.02 92.97 127.02
N LEU A 34 -26.02 92.92 127.90
CA LEU A 34 -24.78 92.16 127.67
C LEU A 34 -25.02 90.66 127.53
N THR A 35 -25.85 90.03 128.37
CA THR A 35 -26.14 88.59 128.21
C THR A 35 -26.93 88.31 126.94
N VAL A 36 -27.88 89.17 126.54
CA VAL A 36 -28.58 89.04 125.25
C VAL A 36 -27.60 89.23 124.07
N PHE A 37 -26.69 90.19 124.14
CA PHE A 37 -25.67 90.40 123.10
C PHE A 37 -24.67 89.25 123.00
N VAL A 38 -24.18 88.72 124.13
CA VAL A 38 -23.28 87.56 124.17
C VAL A 38 -24.00 86.29 123.71
N LEU A 39 -25.28 86.10 124.07
CA LEU A 39 -26.08 84.98 123.57
C LEU A 39 -26.33 85.11 122.06
N GLY A 40 -26.58 86.32 121.55
CA GLY A 40 -26.68 86.60 120.11
C GLY A 40 -25.38 86.33 119.36
N GLN A 41 -24.24 86.80 119.88
CA GLN A 41 -22.90 86.49 119.36
C GLN A 41 -22.62 84.99 119.36
N PHE A 42 -22.95 84.29 120.45
CA PHE A 42 -22.76 82.84 120.57
C PHE A 42 -23.63 82.06 119.57
N LEU A 43 -24.90 82.43 119.42
CA LEU A 43 -25.79 81.83 118.42
C LEU A 43 -25.32 82.12 117.00
N LEU A 44 -24.89 83.35 116.69
CA LEU A 44 -24.42 83.73 115.35
C LEU A 44 -23.08 83.06 115.01
N SER A 45 -22.12 82.99 115.95
CA SER A 45 -20.89 82.21 115.78
C SER A 45 -21.22 80.76 115.48
N ARG A 46 -22.07 80.12 116.30
CA ARG A 46 -22.44 78.72 116.11
C ARG A 46 -23.14 78.46 114.78
N ASP A 47 -23.92 79.41 114.28
CA ASP A 47 -24.59 79.34 112.98
C ASP A 47 -23.58 79.53 111.82
N VAL A 48 -22.60 80.42 111.95
CA VAL A 48 -21.46 80.57 111.01
C VAL A 48 -20.56 79.33 111.04
N ASP A 49 -20.12 78.85 112.20
CA ASP A 49 -19.35 77.61 112.39
C ASP A 49 -20.08 76.40 111.76
N SER A 50 -21.42 76.35 111.86
CA SER A 50 -22.22 75.30 111.22
C SER A 50 -22.24 75.41 109.69
N LYS A 51 -22.18 76.63 109.15
CA LYS A 51 -22.14 76.91 107.71
C LYS A 51 -20.75 76.68 107.15
N ASP A 52 -19.70 77.06 107.85
CA ASP A 52 -18.32 76.81 107.44
C ASP A 52 -17.97 75.32 107.52
N THR A 53 -18.47 74.58 108.52
CA THR A 53 -18.34 73.11 108.56
C THR A 53 -19.21 72.40 107.51
N ALA A 54 -20.36 72.97 107.13
CA ALA A 54 -21.14 72.47 105.99
C ALA A 54 -20.46 72.76 104.64
N LEU A 55 -19.89 73.95 104.45
CA LEU A 55 -19.12 74.34 103.26
C LEU A 55 -17.83 73.52 103.14
N ALA A 56 -17.14 73.24 104.24
CA ALA A 56 -15.96 72.36 104.25
C ALA A 56 -16.33 70.93 103.80
N ARG A 57 -17.45 70.37 104.29
CA ARG A 57 -17.96 69.06 103.86
C ARG A 57 -18.40 69.05 102.39
N LEU A 58 -19.09 70.09 101.94
CA LEU A 58 -19.47 70.25 100.53
C LEU A 58 -18.24 70.36 99.63
N ASN A 59 -17.20 71.10 100.05
CA ASN A 59 -15.95 71.22 99.31
C ASN A 59 -15.19 69.89 99.26
N SER A 60 -15.13 69.12 100.35
CA SER A 60 -14.53 67.78 100.32
C SER A 60 -15.34 66.80 99.46
N GLN A 61 -16.67 66.87 99.48
CA GLN A 61 -17.52 66.06 98.60
C GLN A 61 -17.36 66.47 97.12
N ILE A 62 -17.20 67.76 96.81
CA ILE A 62 -16.90 68.24 95.46
C ILE A 62 -15.52 67.75 95.01
N GLN A 63 -14.51 67.74 95.88
CA GLN A 63 -13.19 67.18 95.59
C GLN A 63 -13.25 65.67 95.34
N GLU A 64 -13.96 64.91 96.18
CA GLU A 64 -14.17 63.46 96.03
C GLU A 64 -14.91 63.13 94.72
N LEU A 65 -16.01 63.83 94.43
CA LEU A 65 -16.75 63.68 93.16
C LEU A 65 -15.92 64.10 91.94
N THR A 66 -15.08 65.14 92.05
CA THR A 66 -14.16 65.55 90.97
C THR A 66 -13.09 64.48 90.73
N GLN A 67 -12.57 63.85 91.80
CA GLN A 67 -11.60 62.77 91.70
C GLN A 67 -12.23 61.51 91.09
N LEU A 68 -13.43 61.12 91.52
CA LEU A 68 -14.20 60.02 90.93
C LEU A 68 -14.54 60.28 89.45
N LEU A 69 -14.97 61.48 89.09
CA LEU A 69 -15.24 61.87 87.71
C LEU A 69 -13.96 61.86 86.85
N SER A 70 -12.81 62.25 87.42
CA SER A 70 -11.53 62.18 86.71
C SER A 70 -11.08 60.73 86.47
N LEU A 71 -11.34 59.83 87.42
CA LEU A 71 -11.06 58.40 87.31
C LEU A 71 -12.01 57.71 86.31
N GLU A 72 -13.31 58.01 86.36
CA GLU A 72 -14.29 57.53 85.38
C GLU A 72 -13.91 57.97 83.96
N LYS A 73 -13.54 59.25 83.80
CA LYS A 73 -13.09 59.79 82.52
C LYS A 73 -11.78 59.17 82.03
N SER A 74 -10.84 58.83 82.92
CA SER A 74 -9.65 58.05 82.57
C SER A 74 -10.05 56.67 82.06
N ASN A 75 -10.79 55.90 82.86
CA ASN A 75 -11.24 54.55 82.49
C ASN A 75 -12.01 54.54 81.15
N SER A 76 -12.81 55.58 80.89
CA SER A 76 -13.54 55.76 79.64
C SER A 76 -12.62 56.04 78.44
N GLN A 77 -11.52 56.78 78.64
CA GLN A 77 -10.46 56.95 77.63
C GLN A 77 -9.68 55.64 77.43
N ASP A 78 -9.26 54.99 78.51
CA ASP A 78 -8.53 53.72 78.47
C ASP A 78 -9.34 52.63 77.75
N MET A 79 -10.67 52.61 77.92
CA MET A 79 -11.59 51.74 77.19
C MET A 79 -11.75 52.14 75.71
N GLN A 80 -11.80 53.43 75.37
CA GLN A 80 -11.83 53.89 73.98
C GLN A 80 -10.54 53.53 73.24
N ASP A 81 -9.38 53.75 73.86
CA ASP A 81 -8.06 53.41 73.31
C ASP A 81 -7.91 51.89 73.17
N THR A 82 -8.44 51.13 74.13
CA THR A 82 -8.53 49.65 74.04
C THR A 82 -9.40 49.21 72.86
N ILE A 83 -10.57 49.82 72.66
CA ILE A 83 -11.47 49.53 71.52
C ILE A 83 -10.79 49.88 70.20
N ALA A 84 -10.09 51.02 70.11
CA ALA A 84 -9.36 51.41 68.90
C ALA A 84 -8.23 50.43 68.57
N ASN A 85 -7.46 49.99 69.57
CA ASN A 85 -6.41 48.98 69.41
C ASN A 85 -6.98 47.61 68.99
N LEU A 86 -8.13 47.20 69.54
CA LEU A 86 -8.81 45.96 69.15
C LEU A 86 -9.38 46.04 67.73
N GLN A 87 -9.95 47.19 67.32
CA GLN A 87 -10.44 47.43 65.96
C GLN A 87 -9.30 47.41 64.94
N ALA A 88 -8.16 48.05 65.24
CA ALA A 88 -6.96 48.00 64.41
C ALA A 88 -6.42 46.56 64.29
N SER A 89 -6.37 45.81 65.40
CA SER A 89 -5.93 44.42 65.43
C SER A 89 -6.85 43.50 64.63
N LEU A 90 -8.17 43.68 64.75
CA LEU A 90 -9.18 42.93 63.98
C LEU A 90 -9.06 43.21 62.49
N SER A 91 -8.95 44.47 62.09
CA SER A 91 -8.74 44.89 60.68
C SER A 91 -7.46 44.28 60.10
N GLY A 92 -6.37 44.26 60.87
CA GLY A 92 -5.13 43.56 60.48
C GLY A 92 -5.31 42.06 60.27
N ALA A 93 -6.03 41.39 61.18
CA ALA A 93 -6.32 39.96 61.08
C ALA A 93 -7.29 39.63 59.93
N GLU A 94 -8.29 40.46 59.65
CA GLU A 94 -9.19 40.31 58.51
C GLU A 94 -8.48 40.52 57.17
N SER A 95 -7.55 41.47 57.11
CA SER A 95 -6.67 41.70 55.95
C SER A 95 -5.77 40.49 55.67
N GLU A 96 -5.04 39.99 56.67
CA GLU A 96 -4.16 38.83 56.48
C GLU A 96 -4.97 37.54 56.22
N ARG A 97 -6.16 37.37 56.83
CA ARG A 97 -7.07 36.27 56.46
C ARG A 97 -7.50 36.37 54.99
N SER A 98 -7.83 37.56 54.51
CA SER A 98 -8.24 37.79 53.12
C SER A 98 -7.09 37.51 52.14
N ARG A 99 -5.85 37.87 52.51
CA ARG A 99 -4.62 37.57 51.77
C ARG A 99 -4.33 36.07 51.72
N LEU A 100 -4.44 35.37 52.86
CA LEU A 100 -4.30 33.91 52.92
C LEU A 100 -5.39 33.19 52.12
N GLN A 101 -6.63 33.68 52.17
CA GLN A 101 -7.74 33.17 51.34
C GLN A 101 -7.43 33.33 49.84
N ALA A 102 -6.87 34.47 49.42
CA ALA A 102 -6.45 34.68 48.03
C ALA A 102 -5.33 33.72 47.60
N LEU A 103 -4.29 33.54 48.44
CA LEU A 103 -3.19 32.61 48.17
C LEU A 103 -3.65 31.14 48.12
N LEU A 104 -4.61 30.74 48.96
CA LEU A 104 -5.22 29.41 48.90
C LEU A 104 -6.06 29.21 47.63
N ASN A 105 -6.81 30.23 47.21
CA ASN A 105 -7.57 30.19 45.95
C ASN A 105 -6.64 30.11 44.72
N GLU A 106 -5.54 30.86 44.71
CA GLU A 106 -4.51 30.82 43.66
C GLU A 106 -3.81 29.45 43.63
N GLY A 107 -3.36 28.95 44.79
CA GLY A 107 -2.69 27.65 44.91
C GLY A 107 -3.57 26.46 44.50
N SER A 108 -4.85 26.47 44.87
CA SER A 108 -5.82 25.45 44.45
C SER A 108 -6.16 25.52 42.96
N GLY A 109 -6.26 26.74 42.39
CA GLY A 109 -6.39 26.93 40.95
C GLY A 109 -5.18 26.43 40.17
N ALA A 110 -3.97 26.69 40.67
CA ALA A 110 -2.72 26.17 40.11
C ALA A 110 -2.65 24.63 40.20
N GLY A 111 -3.09 24.04 41.32
CA GLY A 111 -3.21 22.59 41.50
C GLY A 111 -4.14 21.95 40.48
N ALA A 112 -5.37 22.45 40.35
CA ALA A 112 -6.34 21.94 39.37
C ALA A 112 -5.85 22.09 37.92
N ALA A 113 -5.13 23.17 37.60
CA ALA A 113 -4.50 23.35 36.29
C ALA A 113 -3.34 22.37 36.03
N ALA A 114 -2.59 21.99 37.07
CA ALA A 114 -1.55 20.98 36.99
C ALA A 114 -2.12 19.56 36.83
N GLU A 115 -3.16 19.20 37.61
CA GLU A 115 -3.86 17.91 37.47
C GLU A 115 -4.48 17.75 36.08
N LYS A 116 -5.14 18.80 35.56
CA LYS A 116 -5.69 18.78 34.19
C LYS A 116 -4.60 18.51 33.14
N ARG A 117 -3.46 19.21 33.22
CA ARG A 117 -2.32 18.99 32.32
C ARG A 117 -1.72 17.59 32.46
N ALA A 118 -1.64 17.05 33.68
CA ALA A 118 -1.18 15.69 33.92
C ALA A 118 -2.12 14.65 33.28
N GLY A 119 -3.44 14.86 33.36
CA GLY A 119 -4.44 14.05 32.66
C GLY A 119 -4.31 14.11 31.14
N GLU A 120 -4.19 15.31 30.57
CA GLU A 120 -4.00 15.54 29.12
C GLU A 120 -2.69 14.90 28.61
N LEU A 121 -1.60 15.01 29.38
CA LEU A 121 -0.32 14.37 29.06
C LEU A 121 -0.39 12.84 29.19
N SER A 122 -1.08 12.29 30.18
CA SER A 122 -1.26 10.83 30.30
C SER A 122 -2.07 10.27 29.14
N GLN A 123 -3.18 10.92 28.77
CA GLN A 123 -3.98 10.52 27.60
C GLN A 123 -3.16 10.57 26.30
N SER A 124 -2.34 11.62 26.13
CA SER A 124 -1.44 11.74 24.97
C SER A 124 -0.39 10.63 24.94
N LEU A 125 0.22 10.34 26.10
CA LEU A 125 1.22 9.26 26.24
C LEU A 125 0.60 7.87 26.00
N ASP A 126 -0.62 7.63 26.45
CA ASP A 126 -1.31 6.34 26.25
C ASP A 126 -1.82 6.18 24.81
N ALA A 127 -2.18 7.26 24.13
CA ALA A 127 -2.40 7.26 22.68
C ALA A 127 -1.11 6.92 21.91
N GLU A 128 0.01 7.55 22.26
CA GLU A 128 1.32 7.28 21.61
C GLU A 128 1.79 5.84 21.85
N LYS A 129 1.63 5.30 23.06
CA LYS A 129 1.86 3.87 23.35
C LYS A 129 1.02 2.95 22.45
N GLN A 130 -0.27 3.28 22.24
CA GLN A 130 -1.13 2.49 21.35
C GLN A 130 -0.70 2.58 19.88
N VAL A 131 -0.28 3.74 19.40
CA VAL A 131 0.27 3.91 18.04
C VAL A 131 1.56 3.09 17.88
N SER A 132 2.48 3.20 18.84
CA SER A 132 3.74 2.43 18.88
C SER A 132 3.50 0.91 18.91
N ALA A 133 2.58 0.43 19.76
CA ALA A 133 2.23 -0.99 19.81
C ALA A 133 1.63 -1.51 18.49
N ARG A 134 0.78 -0.71 17.83
CA ARG A 134 0.25 -1.05 16.49
C ARG A 134 1.38 -1.08 15.45
N ALA A 135 2.27 -0.09 15.44
CA ALA A 135 3.41 -0.03 14.53
C ALA A 135 4.35 -1.25 14.71
N LEU A 136 4.63 -1.66 15.95
CA LEU A 136 5.41 -2.88 16.23
C LEU A 136 4.73 -4.14 15.66
N SER A 137 3.42 -4.31 15.87
CA SER A 137 2.68 -5.45 15.30
C SER A 137 2.66 -5.44 13.76
N GLN A 138 2.63 -4.26 13.14
CA GLN A 138 2.72 -4.11 11.69
C GLN A 138 4.13 -4.44 11.16
N VAL A 139 5.18 -4.04 11.87
CA VAL A 139 6.57 -4.41 11.54
C VAL A 139 6.79 -5.92 11.69
N GLU A 140 6.20 -6.57 12.70
CA GLU A 140 6.25 -8.03 12.83
C GLU A 140 5.56 -8.73 11.65
N LEU A 141 4.34 -8.31 11.31
CA LEU A 141 3.59 -8.85 10.15
C LEU A 141 4.36 -8.66 8.83
N LEU A 142 4.97 -7.48 8.61
CA LEU A 142 5.80 -7.21 7.45
C LEU A 142 7.06 -8.09 7.41
N ASN A 143 7.71 -8.34 8.55
CA ASN A 143 8.84 -9.28 8.63
C ASN A 143 8.42 -10.72 8.32
N GLN A 144 7.25 -11.16 8.79
CA GLN A 144 6.69 -12.47 8.44
C GLN A 144 6.38 -12.58 6.93
N GLN A 145 5.82 -11.52 6.32
CA GLN A 145 5.57 -11.44 4.88
C GLN A 145 6.87 -11.44 4.06
N ILE A 146 7.89 -10.65 4.45
CA ILE A 146 9.22 -10.63 3.81
C ILE A 146 9.88 -12.02 3.91
N SER A 147 9.74 -12.70 5.04
CA SER A 147 10.22 -14.08 5.24
C SER A 147 9.51 -15.07 4.31
N ALA A 148 8.20 -14.93 4.08
CA ALA A 148 7.44 -15.74 3.13
C ALA A 148 7.83 -15.45 1.67
N LEU A 149 7.96 -14.18 1.28
CA LEU A 149 8.40 -13.76 -0.05
C LEU A 149 9.82 -14.27 -0.37
N ARG A 150 10.76 -14.22 0.59
CA ARG A 150 12.10 -14.80 0.41
C ARG A 150 12.07 -16.31 0.16
N ARG A 151 11.19 -17.06 0.84
CA ARG A 151 10.99 -18.49 0.56
C ARG A 151 10.38 -18.74 -0.83
N GLN A 152 9.45 -17.90 -1.26
CA GLN A 152 8.86 -18.00 -2.61
C GLN A 152 9.89 -17.71 -3.70
N ILE A 153 10.73 -16.68 -3.53
CA ILE A 153 11.81 -16.34 -4.47
C ILE A 153 12.81 -17.50 -4.59
N ALA A 154 13.28 -18.06 -3.47
CA ALA A 154 14.20 -19.21 -3.50
C ALA A 154 13.57 -20.43 -4.22
N ALA A 155 12.31 -20.76 -3.94
CA ALA A 155 11.61 -21.86 -4.61
C ALA A 155 11.40 -21.62 -6.13
N LEU A 156 11.26 -20.36 -6.56
CA LEU A 156 11.21 -19.99 -7.97
C LEU A 156 12.59 -20.06 -8.65
N GLU A 157 13.66 -19.71 -7.93
CA GLU A 157 15.04 -19.83 -8.40
C GLU A 157 15.44 -21.30 -8.56
N ASP A 158 15.14 -22.16 -7.59
CA ASP A 158 15.31 -23.62 -7.69
C ASP A 158 14.51 -24.21 -8.88
N ALA A 159 13.26 -23.78 -9.07
CA ALA A 159 12.42 -24.24 -10.18
C ALA A 159 12.95 -23.78 -11.55
N LEU A 160 13.46 -22.55 -11.65
CA LEU A 160 14.06 -22.02 -12.88
C LEU A 160 15.36 -22.76 -13.22
N ASN A 161 16.26 -22.95 -12.26
CA ASN A 161 17.49 -23.73 -12.42
C ASN A 161 17.19 -25.18 -12.86
N ALA A 162 16.14 -25.80 -12.29
CA ALA A 162 15.68 -27.12 -12.69
C ALA A 162 15.08 -27.16 -14.11
N SER A 163 14.41 -26.09 -14.57
CA SER A 163 13.93 -25.97 -15.95
C SER A 163 15.11 -25.83 -16.92
N GLU A 164 16.01 -24.86 -16.69
CA GLU A 164 17.17 -24.64 -17.56
C GLU A 164 18.02 -25.90 -17.73
N SER A 165 18.18 -26.71 -16.67
CA SER A 165 18.88 -27.99 -16.74
C SER A 165 18.20 -28.96 -17.71
N ARG A 166 16.86 -29.10 -17.64
CA ARG A 166 16.07 -29.95 -18.56
C ARG A 166 16.08 -29.41 -19.99
N ASP A 167 16.06 -28.10 -20.17
CA ASP A 167 16.09 -27.45 -21.48
C ASP A 167 17.46 -27.64 -22.15
N ARG A 168 18.56 -27.53 -21.39
CA ARG A 168 19.91 -27.88 -21.86
C ARG A 168 20.03 -29.36 -22.23
N GLU A 169 19.50 -30.27 -21.42
CA GLU A 169 19.48 -31.72 -21.71
C GLU A 169 18.64 -32.04 -22.96
N SER A 170 17.48 -31.40 -23.10
CA SER A 170 16.56 -31.59 -24.24
C SER A 170 17.16 -31.07 -25.54
N ASN A 171 17.79 -29.89 -25.51
CA ASN A 171 18.51 -29.35 -26.67
C ASN A 171 19.71 -30.23 -27.06
N ALA A 172 20.44 -30.79 -26.09
CA ALA A 172 21.50 -31.76 -26.37
C ALA A 172 20.97 -33.05 -27.04
N LYS A 173 19.81 -33.57 -26.58
CA LYS A 173 19.13 -34.71 -27.22
C LYS A 173 18.67 -34.39 -28.65
N ILE A 174 18.08 -33.21 -28.87
CA ILE A 174 17.65 -32.75 -30.21
C ILE A 174 18.85 -32.64 -31.16
N ALA A 175 19.95 -32.03 -30.71
CA ALA A 175 21.18 -31.93 -31.49
C ALA A 175 21.77 -33.30 -31.82
N ASP A 176 21.75 -34.26 -30.88
CA ASP A 176 22.25 -35.62 -31.13
C ASP A 176 21.36 -36.39 -32.12
N LEU A 177 20.04 -36.32 -31.95
CA LEU A 177 19.07 -36.91 -32.88
C LEU A 177 19.19 -36.32 -34.30
N GLY A 178 19.36 -35.00 -34.41
CA GLY A 178 19.61 -34.33 -35.69
C GLY A 178 20.87 -34.81 -36.39
N ARG A 179 21.99 -34.99 -35.65
CA ARG A 179 23.22 -35.58 -36.19
C ARG A 179 23.00 -37.02 -36.67
N ARG A 180 22.34 -37.87 -35.86
CA ARG A 180 22.04 -39.26 -36.23
C ARG A 180 21.17 -39.35 -37.48
N LEU A 181 20.12 -38.52 -37.56
CA LEU A 181 19.21 -38.47 -38.71
C LEU A 181 19.94 -38.02 -39.99
N ASN A 182 20.77 -36.98 -39.90
CA ASN A 182 21.56 -36.52 -41.04
C ASN A 182 22.56 -37.58 -41.54
N VAL A 183 23.20 -38.33 -40.64
CA VAL A 183 24.09 -39.45 -41.00
C VAL A 183 23.30 -40.59 -41.66
N ALA A 184 22.17 -41.01 -41.09
CA ALA A 184 21.33 -42.08 -41.64
C ALA A 184 20.73 -41.70 -43.01
N LEU A 185 20.32 -40.43 -43.19
CA LEU A 185 19.86 -39.90 -44.46
C LEU A 185 20.98 -39.88 -45.50
N ALA A 186 22.19 -39.43 -45.14
CA ALA A 186 23.35 -39.47 -46.03
C ALA A 186 23.72 -40.90 -46.45
N GLN A 187 23.64 -41.87 -45.53
CA GLN A 187 23.85 -43.28 -45.82
C GLN A 187 22.81 -43.81 -46.82
N ARG A 188 21.51 -43.59 -46.60
CA ARG A 188 20.47 -44.05 -47.54
C ARG A 188 20.53 -43.35 -48.89
N VAL A 189 20.85 -42.06 -48.95
CA VAL A 189 21.10 -41.35 -50.22
C VAL A 189 22.32 -41.91 -50.94
N GLN A 190 23.38 -42.31 -50.22
CA GLN A 190 24.55 -42.95 -50.83
C GLN A 190 24.24 -44.37 -51.34
N GLU A 191 23.47 -45.17 -50.59
CA GLU A 191 22.99 -46.49 -51.02
C GLU A 191 22.11 -46.39 -52.26
N LEU A 192 21.11 -45.50 -52.27
CA LEU A 192 20.22 -45.26 -53.41
C LEU A 192 21.01 -44.85 -54.65
N ASN A 193 22.01 -43.96 -54.50
CA ASN A 193 22.88 -43.57 -55.62
C ASN A 193 23.76 -44.72 -56.12
N ARG A 194 24.21 -45.62 -55.23
CA ARG A 194 24.94 -46.83 -55.61
C ARG A 194 24.06 -47.79 -56.40
N TYR A 195 22.91 -48.19 -55.85
CA TYR A 195 21.98 -49.10 -56.53
C TYR A 195 21.51 -48.52 -57.88
N ARG A 196 21.24 -47.21 -57.94
CA ARG A 196 20.95 -46.52 -59.21
C ARG A 196 22.09 -46.66 -60.22
N SER A 197 23.35 -46.50 -59.79
CA SER A 197 24.51 -46.61 -60.66
C SER A 197 24.76 -48.06 -61.13
N ASP A 198 24.67 -49.03 -60.22
CA ASP A 198 24.84 -50.45 -60.52
C ASP A 198 23.72 -50.95 -61.46
N PHE A 199 22.47 -50.51 -61.25
CA PHE A 199 21.33 -50.74 -62.14
C PHE A 199 21.56 -50.16 -63.53
N PHE A 200 21.94 -48.87 -63.64
CA PHE A 200 22.18 -48.24 -64.94
C PHE A 200 23.36 -48.89 -65.67
N GLY A 201 24.38 -49.37 -64.97
CA GLY A 201 25.47 -50.15 -65.56
C GLY A 201 24.98 -51.46 -66.20
N ARG A 202 24.12 -52.21 -65.50
CA ARG A 202 23.53 -53.47 -65.98
C ARG A 202 22.57 -53.25 -67.15
N LEU A 203 21.62 -52.31 -67.01
CA LEU A 203 20.67 -51.98 -68.06
C LEU A 203 21.38 -51.39 -69.30
N ARG A 204 22.47 -50.63 -69.11
CA ARG A 204 23.36 -50.22 -70.20
C ARG A 204 24.01 -51.41 -70.88
N ALA A 205 24.54 -52.39 -70.15
CA ALA A 205 25.16 -53.57 -70.77
C ALA A 205 24.18 -54.35 -71.66
N ILE A 206 22.91 -54.46 -71.23
CA ILE A 206 21.84 -55.12 -72.00
C ILE A 206 21.41 -54.31 -73.25
N LEU A 207 21.49 -52.98 -73.21
CA LEU A 207 20.99 -52.09 -74.27
C LEU A 207 22.07 -51.44 -75.15
N SER A 208 23.37 -51.68 -74.90
CA SER A 208 24.46 -51.02 -75.65
C SER A 208 24.68 -51.57 -77.07
N ASP A 209 24.21 -52.78 -77.37
CA ASP A 209 24.46 -53.49 -78.63
C ASP A 209 23.45 -53.13 -79.75
N LYS A 210 22.97 -51.87 -79.77
CA LYS A 210 21.88 -51.43 -80.65
C LYS A 210 22.06 -50.01 -81.19
N GLU A 211 22.09 -49.89 -82.51
CA GLU A 211 22.27 -48.63 -83.25
C GLU A 211 21.16 -47.58 -82.96
N ASN A 212 19.97 -48.03 -82.56
CA ASN A 212 18.78 -47.18 -82.39
C ASN A 212 18.57 -46.64 -80.96
N ILE A 213 19.46 -46.94 -80.00
CA ILE A 213 19.34 -46.49 -78.59
C ILE A 213 20.51 -45.58 -78.25
N ARG A 214 20.23 -44.32 -77.88
CA ARG A 214 21.26 -43.39 -77.40
C ARG A 214 21.21 -43.27 -75.88
N ILE A 215 22.36 -43.40 -75.23
CA ILE A 215 22.48 -43.22 -73.77
C ILE A 215 22.99 -41.80 -73.49
N VAL A 216 22.23 -41.02 -72.72
CA VAL A 216 22.55 -39.63 -72.36
C VAL A 216 22.47 -39.48 -70.85
N GLY A 217 23.62 -39.50 -70.17
CA GLY A 217 23.68 -39.49 -68.70
C GLY A 217 22.99 -40.73 -68.10
N ASP A 218 21.91 -40.51 -67.36
CA ASP A 218 21.06 -41.53 -66.73
C ASP A 218 19.78 -41.84 -67.53
N ARG A 219 19.79 -41.59 -68.85
CA ARG A 219 18.60 -41.74 -69.72
C ARG A 219 18.88 -42.57 -70.96
N PHE A 220 17.96 -43.47 -71.29
CA PHE A 220 17.90 -44.19 -72.56
C PHE A 220 16.95 -43.47 -73.50
N VAL A 221 17.47 -42.98 -74.63
CA VAL A 221 16.75 -42.15 -75.61
C VAL A 221 16.47 -42.96 -76.86
N PHE A 222 15.18 -43.17 -77.15
CA PHE A 222 14.66 -43.82 -78.35
C PHE A 222 14.06 -42.76 -79.27
N GLN A 223 14.43 -42.74 -80.55
CA GLN A 223 13.80 -41.86 -81.53
C GLN A 223 12.34 -42.28 -81.76
N SER A 224 11.43 -41.32 -81.88
CA SER A 224 9.99 -41.60 -82.01
C SER A 224 9.67 -42.45 -83.24
N GLU A 225 10.40 -42.27 -84.33
CA GLU A 225 10.22 -42.95 -85.61
C GLU A 225 10.51 -44.46 -85.52
N VAL A 226 11.39 -44.87 -84.61
CA VAL A 226 11.70 -46.29 -84.36
C VAL A 226 10.52 -46.98 -83.67
N LEU A 227 9.82 -46.26 -82.79
CA LEU A 227 8.73 -46.81 -81.98
C LEU A 227 7.33 -46.60 -82.58
N PHE A 228 7.10 -45.48 -83.27
CA PHE A 228 5.78 -45.01 -83.70
C PHE A 228 5.78 -44.57 -85.18
N PRO A 229 4.69 -44.83 -85.93
CA PRO A 229 4.44 -44.13 -87.19
C PRO A 229 4.32 -42.61 -87.00
N THR A 230 4.63 -41.85 -88.06
CA THR A 230 4.48 -40.38 -88.08
C THR A 230 3.07 -39.94 -87.66
N GLY A 231 2.97 -39.01 -86.71
CA GLY A 231 1.70 -38.51 -86.18
C GLY A 231 0.92 -39.49 -85.27
N SER A 232 1.35 -40.74 -85.13
CA SER A 232 0.69 -41.73 -84.28
C SER A 232 1.29 -41.80 -82.87
N ALA A 233 0.50 -42.33 -81.92
CA ALA A 233 0.94 -42.78 -80.60
C ALA A 233 0.75 -44.28 -80.38
N ASP A 234 0.29 -45.02 -81.38
CA ASP A 234 0.20 -46.49 -81.33
C ASP A 234 1.53 -47.06 -81.86
N LEU A 235 2.12 -48.03 -81.14
CA LEU A 235 3.45 -48.58 -81.46
C LEU A 235 3.44 -49.35 -82.79
N ASN A 236 4.55 -49.28 -83.54
CA ASN A 236 4.78 -50.14 -84.70
C ASN A 236 5.36 -51.51 -84.24
N PRO A 237 5.30 -52.58 -85.08
CA PRO A 237 5.75 -53.92 -84.68
C PRO A 237 7.23 -54.03 -84.27
N ALA A 238 8.12 -53.22 -84.84
CA ALA A 238 9.52 -53.18 -84.42
C ALA A 238 9.68 -52.48 -83.06
N GLY A 239 8.91 -51.42 -82.81
CA GLY A 239 8.79 -50.78 -81.50
C GLY A 239 8.31 -51.74 -80.41
N GLN A 240 7.30 -52.57 -80.70
CA GLN A 240 6.81 -53.60 -79.76
C GLN A 240 7.86 -54.66 -79.45
N GLU A 241 8.60 -55.16 -80.45
CA GLU A 241 9.71 -56.09 -80.23
C GLU A 241 10.85 -55.46 -79.40
N GLU A 242 11.11 -54.17 -79.55
CA GLU A 242 12.09 -53.46 -78.70
C GLU A 242 11.59 -53.22 -77.27
N MET A 243 10.32 -52.85 -77.09
CA MET A 243 9.70 -52.68 -75.77
C MET A 243 9.58 -54.02 -75.02
N LYS A 244 9.33 -55.12 -75.71
CA LYS A 244 9.34 -56.49 -75.15
C LYS A 244 10.72 -56.91 -74.63
N LYS A 245 11.81 -56.61 -75.36
CA LYS A 245 13.19 -56.88 -74.90
C LYS A 245 13.55 -56.02 -73.70
N LEU A 246 13.14 -54.75 -73.70
CA LEU A 246 13.27 -53.83 -72.57
C LEU A 246 12.47 -54.32 -71.35
N ALA A 247 11.23 -54.78 -71.52
CA ALA A 247 10.40 -55.37 -70.47
C ALA A 247 11.09 -56.56 -69.81
N GLN A 248 11.62 -57.50 -70.61
CA GLN A 248 12.37 -58.64 -70.07
C GLN A 248 13.61 -58.21 -69.29
N ALA A 249 14.32 -57.15 -69.71
CA ALA A 249 15.43 -56.59 -68.95
C ALA A 249 14.98 -56.00 -67.60
N ILE A 250 13.87 -55.25 -67.59
CA ILE A 250 13.30 -54.66 -66.37
C ILE A 250 12.84 -55.74 -65.39
N ILE A 251 12.15 -56.79 -65.87
CA ILE A 251 11.66 -57.91 -65.04
C ILE A 251 12.83 -58.66 -64.39
N THR A 252 13.92 -58.91 -65.13
CA THR A 252 15.13 -59.53 -64.58
C THR A 252 15.80 -58.65 -63.51
N LEU A 253 15.78 -57.32 -63.69
CA LEU A 253 16.39 -56.37 -62.75
C LEU A 253 15.53 -56.11 -61.51
N ASP A 254 14.20 -56.11 -61.61
CA ASP A 254 13.30 -55.96 -60.45
C ASP A 254 13.49 -57.07 -59.40
N GLN A 255 13.88 -58.28 -59.85
CA GLN A 255 14.24 -59.40 -58.97
C GLN A 255 15.60 -59.22 -58.25
N GLU A 256 16.48 -58.35 -58.72
CA GLU A 256 17.78 -58.06 -58.09
C GLU A 256 17.74 -56.85 -57.13
N ILE A 257 16.66 -56.05 -57.14
CA ILE A 257 16.58 -54.80 -56.38
C ILE A 257 15.75 -55.01 -55.10
N PRO A 258 16.29 -54.72 -53.90
CA PRO A 258 15.56 -54.83 -52.64
C PRO A 258 14.23 -54.06 -52.59
N ASP A 259 13.21 -54.66 -51.97
CA ASP A 259 11.86 -54.09 -51.81
C ASP A 259 11.81 -52.77 -51.02
N ASP A 260 12.83 -52.48 -50.19
CA ASP A 260 12.93 -51.20 -49.47
C ASP A 260 13.34 -50.02 -50.36
N ILE A 261 13.64 -50.27 -51.63
CA ILE A 261 13.98 -49.25 -52.62
C ILE A 261 12.74 -48.89 -53.46
N ASN A 262 12.17 -47.72 -53.19
CA ASN A 262 11.01 -47.13 -53.88
C ASN A 262 11.35 -46.58 -55.28
N TRP A 263 12.01 -47.38 -56.12
CA TRP A 263 12.32 -47.01 -57.50
C TRP A 263 11.11 -47.20 -58.44
N VAL A 264 11.03 -46.33 -59.45
CA VAL A 264 10.17 -46.45 -60.64
C VAL A 264 10.95 -46.08 -61.91
N LEU A 265 10.61 -46.71 -63.02
CA LEU A 265 11.04 -46.33 -64.36
C LEU A 265 10.06 -45.30 -64.92
N ARG A 266 10.55 -44.07 -65.14
CA ARG A 266 9.79 -42.99 -65.75
C ARG A 266 10.04 -42.95 -67.26
N VAL A 267 8.95 -42.92 -68.01
CA VAL A 267 8.90 -42.81 -69.48
C VAL A 267 8.50 -41.38 -69.83
N ASP A 268 9.45 -40.63 -70.34
CA ASP A 268 9.34 -39.20 -70.65
C ASP A 268 9.16 -39.02 -72.18
N GLY A 269 7.98 -38.58 -72.61
CA GLY A 269 7.65 -38.35 -74.02
C GLY A 269 7.89 -36.90 -74.46
N HIS A 270 8.45 -36.72 -75.66
CA HIS A 270 8.74 -35.40 -76.24
C HIS A 270 8.39 -35.31 -77.74
N THR A 271 8.13 -34.10 -78.21
CA THR A 271 7.95 -33.76 -79.64
C THR A 271 9.06 -32.84 -80.13
N ASP A 272 9.01 -32.48 -81.41
CA ASP A 272 9.66 -31.28 -81.92
C ASP A 272 8.76 -30.04 -81.76
N ASN A 273 9.23 -28.91 -82.26
CA ASN A 273 8.58 -27.60 -82.26
C ASN A 273 7.57 -27.39 -83.41
N VAL A 274 7.11 -28.46 -84.07
CA VAL A 274 6.14 -28.35 -85.17
C VAL A 274 4.74 -28.43 -84.58
N PRO A 275 3.89 -27.38 -84.71
CA PRO A 275 2.54 -27.44 -84.20
C PRO A 275 1.72 -28.51 -84.94
N LEU A 276 0.97 -29.33 -84.20
CA LEU A 276 -0.06 -30.18 -84.79
C LEU A 276 -1.17 -29.29 -85.39
N ALA A 277 -1.79 -29.74 -86.47
CA ALA A 277 -2.83 -29.00 -87.17
C ALA A 277 -4.17 -28.83 -86.37
N GLY A 278 -4.24 -29.31 -85.12
CA GLY A 278 -5.42 -29.25 -84.26
C GLY A 278 -6.61 -30.13 -84.68
N THR A 279 -6.59 -30.67 -85.92
CA THR A 279 -7.67 -31.45 -86.55
C THR A 279 -7.45 -32.97 -86.51
N GLY A 280 -6.36 -33.43 -85.89
CA GLY A 280 -6.02 -34.84 -85.74
C GLY A 280 -6.56 -35.49 -84.46
N ARG A 281 -6.09 -36.71 -84.15
CA ARG A 281 -6.42 -37.46 -82.92
C ARG A 281 -5.89 -36.79 -81.64
N PHE A 282 -4.90 -35.92 -81.76
CA PHE A 282 -4.29 -35.16 -80.66
C PHE A 282 -4.38 -33.68 -81.01
N ARG A 283 -4.75 -32.86 -80.03
CA ARG A 283 -4.99 -31.41 -80.19
C ARG A 283 -3.69 -30.62 -80.23
N ASP A 284 -2.69 -31.07 -79.47
CA ASP A 284 -1.39 -30.43 -79.34
C ASP A 284 -0.25 -31.44 -79.07
N ASN A 285 0.97 -30.91 -79.01
CA ASN A 285 2.19 -31.67 -78.74
C ASN A 285 2.27 -32.25 -77.32
N TRP A 286 1.53 -31.70 -76.35
CA TRP A 286 1.47 -32.21 -74.98
C TRP A 286 0.59 -33.46 -74.89
N GLU A 287 -0.56 -33.47 -75.56
CA GLU A 287 -1.40 -34.67 -75.71
C GLU A 287 -0.66 -35.79 -76.46
N LEU A 288 0.00 -35.48 -77.60
CA LEU A 288 0.74 -36.48 -78.39
C LEU A 288 1.90 -37.11 -77.60
N SER A 289 2.71 -36.29 -76.91
CA SER A 289 3.82 -36.80 -76.10
C SER A 289 3.35 -37.63 -74.90
N SER A 290 2.31 -37.17 -74.20
CA SER A 290 1.69 -37.91 -73.09
C SER A 290 1.09 -39.24 -73.55
N ALA A 291 0.43 -39.26 -74.70
CA ALA A 291 -0.15 -40.47 -75.29
C ALA A 291 0.94 -41.49 -75.67
N ARG A 292 2.05 -41.04 -76.28
CA ARG A 292 3.19 -41.89 -76.63
C ARG A 292 3.88 -42.50 -75.41
N ALA A 293 4.14 -41.71 -74.37
CA ALA A 293 4.69 -42.21 -73.11
C ALA A 293 3.73 -43.24 -72.45
N THR A 294 2.42 -42.97 -72.49
CA THR A 294 1.39 -43.90 -71.99
C THR A 294 1.32 -45.19 -72.80
N ALA A 295 1.51 -45.14 -74.12
CA ALA A 295 1.53 -46.31 -74.98
C ALA A 295 2.72 -47.23 -74.67
N VAL A 296 3.93 -46.67 -74.50
CA VAL A 296 5.11 -47.43 -74.05
C VAL A 296 4.87 -48.06 -72.67
N VAL A 297 4.34 -47.31 -71.69
CA VAL A 297 4.02 -47.88 -70.36
C VAL A 297 3.01 -49.02 -70.45
N LYS A 298 1.97 -48.90 -71.29
CA LYS A 298 0.99 -49.97 -71.50
C LYS A 298 1.59 -51.21 -72.17
N ASP A 299 2.51 -51.04 -73.13
CA ASP A 299 3.19 -52.15 -73.79
C ASP A 299 4.18 -52.86 -72.85
N LEU A 300 4.91 -52.11 -72.00
CA LEU A 300 5.75 -52.68 -70.94
C LEU A 300 4.92 -53.48 -69.92
N ILE A 301 3.74 -52.99 -69.52
CA ILE A 301 2.80 -53.72 -68.66
C ILE A 301 2.27 -54.99 -69.35
N ALA A 302 1.92 -54.91 -70.65
CA ALA A 302 1.46 -56.06 -71.42
C ALA A 302 2.55 -57.15 -71.58
N ASN A 303 3.83 -56.74 -71.59
CA ASN A 303 4.98 -57.64 -71.57
C ASN A 303 5.43 -58.03 -70.14
N GLY A 304 4.66 -57.70 -69.09
CA GLY A 304 4.82 -58.22 -67.73
C GLY A 304 5.54 -57.33 -66.72
N VAL A 305 5.91 -56.09 -67.05
CA VAL A 305 6.52 -55.17 -66.09
C VAL A 305 5.50 -54.73 -65.03
N PRO A 306 5.81 -54.77 -63.72
CA PRO A 306 4.87 -54.38 -62.67
C PRO A 306 4.39 -52.92 -62.83
N PRO A 307 3.06 -52.65 -62.87
CA PRO A 307 2.54 -51.29 -63.08
C PRO A 307 2.97 -50.28 -62.00
N ASN A 308 3.23 -50.73 -60.78
CA ASN A 308 3.74 -49.92 -59.67
C ASN A 308 5.21 -49.48 -59.84
N ARG A 309 5.95 -50.07 -60.79
CA ARG A 309 7.31 -49.68 -61.18
C ARG A 309 7.35 -48.74 -62.39
N LEU A 310 6.20 -48.30 -62.91
CA LEU A 310 6.13 -47.50 -64.15
C LEU A 310 5.40 -46.17 -63.97
N VAL A 311 5.93 -45.12 -64.59
CA VAL A 311 5.32 -43.78 -64.64
C VAL A 311 5.44 -43.21 -66.06
N ALA A 312 4.35 -42.70 -66.62
CA ALA A 312 4.36 -41.97 -67.90
C ALA A 312 4.29 -40.45 -67.66
N ALA A 313 5.08 -39.68 -68.42
CA ALA A 313 5.02 -38.23 -68.44
C ALA A 313 5.18 -37.70 -69.87
N GLY A 314 4.39 -36.70 -70.26
CA GLY A 314 4.60 -35.92 -71.49
C GLY A 314 5.23 -34.57 -71.15
N PHE A 315 6.12 -34.10 -72.04
CA PHE A 315 6.75 -32.78 -71.94
C PHE A 315 6.55 -31.90 -73.19
N GLY A 316 5.88 -32.44 -74.22
CA GLY A 316 5.71 -31.80 -75.52
C GLY A 316 7.03 -31.33 -76.12
N GLU A 317 7.00 -30.11 -76.65
CA GLU A 317 8.13 -29.43 -77.28
C GLU A 317 9.04 -28.69 -76.28
N TYR A 318 8.62 -28.54 -75.01
CA TYR A 318 9.25 -27.66 -74.01
C TYR A 318 10.54 -28.21 -73.38
N GLN A 319 11.01 -29.39 -73.81
CA GLN A 319 12.30 -29.95 -73.44
C GLN A 319 13.02 -30.54 -74.67
N PRO A 320 13.50 -29.69 -75.59
CA PRO A 320 14.32 -30.13 -76.72
C PRO A 320 15.72 -30.56 -76.27
N LEU A 321 16.31 -31.53 -76.96
CA LEU A 321 17.75 -31.82 -76.87
C LEU A 321 18.57 -30.87 -77.75
N ASP A 322 17.95 -30.34 -78.80
CA ASP A 322 18.59 -29.52 -79.83
C ASP A 322 17.68 -28.35 -80.20
N ASN A 323 18.16 -27.12 -79.99
CA ASN A 323 17.41 -25.89 -80.25
C ASN A 323 17.59 -25.36 -81.68
N THR A 324 18.33 -26.05 -82.55
CA THR A 324 18.46 -25.65 -83.96
C THR A 324 17.21 -26.03 -84.76
N ASP A 325 16.75 -25.16 -85.66
CA ASP A 325 15.51 -25.40 -86.43
C ASP A 325 15.71 -26.35 -87.65
N THR A 326 16.59 -27.34 -87.50
CA THR A 326 16.96 -28.27 -88.58
C THR A 326 16.10 -29.54 -88.58
N PRO A 327 15.88 -30.21 -89.73
CA PRO A 327 15.16 -31.48 -89.78
C PRO A 327 15.74 -32.54 -88.83
N ASP A 328 17.07 -32.60 -88.73
CA ASP A 328 17.78 -33.55 -87.86
C ASP A 328 17.58 -33.24 -86.37
N ALA A 329 17.56 -31.95 -86.00
CA ALA A 329 17.27 -31.53 -84.63
C ALA A 329 15.82 -31.82 -84.24
N ARG A 330 14.86 -31.59 -85.15
CA ARG A 330 13.47 -32.01 -84.95
C ARG A 330 13.37 -33.53 -84.74
N ALA A 331 14.07 -34.33 -85.55
CA ALA A 331 14.17 -35.79 -85.35
C ALA A 331 14.92 -36.21 -84.06
N ARG A 332 15.84 -35.40 -83.54
CA ARG A 332 16.45 -35.59 -82.21
C ARG A 332 15.49 -35.25 -81.08
N ASN A 333 14.60 -34.28 -81.27
CA ASN A 333 13.66 -33.81 -80.24
C ASN A 333 12.45 -34.76 -80.07
N ARG A 334 11.90 -35.27 -81.18
CA ARG A 334 10.83 -36.30 -81.20
C ARG A 334 11.34 -37.63 -80.65
N ARG A 335 11.21 -37.87 -79.35
CA ARG A 335 11.80 -39.04 -78.67
C ARG A 335 10.99 -39.53 -77.48
N ILE A 336 11.30 -40.75 -77.05
CA ILE A 336 11.00 -41.24 -75.70
C ILE A 336 12.32 -41.34 -74.94
N GLU A 337 12.39 -40.73 -73.77
CA GLU A 337 13.46 -40.99 -72.81
C GLU A 337 12.94 -41.94 -71.72
N LEU A 338 13.77 -42.87 -71.26
CA LEU A 338 13.50 -43.69 -70.09
C LEU A 338 14.59 -43.51 -69.05
N LYS A 339 14.20 -43.32 -67.79
CA LYS A 339 15.12 -43.17 -66.66
C LYS A 339 14.55 -43.74 -65.37
N LEU A 340 15.43 -44.21 -64.48
CA LEU A 340 15.06 -44.55 -63.12
C LEU A 340 14.92 -43.28 -62.25
N THR A 341 13.94 -43.28 -61.36
CA THR A 341 13.75 -42.26 -60.32
C THR A 341 13.21 -42.91 -59.05
N GLU A 342 13.32 -42.22 -57.92
CA GLU A 342 12.50 -42.50 -56.75
C GLU A 342 11.06 -42.06 -57.02
N ARG A 343 10.10 -42.70 -56.34
CA ARG A 343 8.65 -42.56 -56.50
C ARG A 343 8.05 -41.29 -55.87
#